data_AF-A0A2L2YU73-F1
#
_entry.id   AF-A0A2L2YU73-F1
#
_cell.length_a   1.000
_cell.length_b   1.000
_cell.length_c   1.000
_cell.angle_alpha   90.00
_cell.angle_beta   90.00
_cell.angle_gamma   90.00
#
_symmetry.space_group_name_H-M   'P 1'
#
loop_
_entity.id
_entity.type
_entity.pdbx_description
1 polymer ?
#
loop_
_entity_poly.entity_id
_entity_poly.type
_entity_poly.pdbx_seq_one_letter_code
_entity_poly.pdbx_strand_id
1 'polypeptide(L)'
;VIPRLMYADEIIAFLRSSPLWRNVEKVLLKVNMRVQMLQDPSAETFSKQLLDIVDGKVTKDETGCIKLPDDFCTIIDSQDALINLIFPDVHRQYIHHEWLAERAILAVKNVGVNELNLKIQQLLPGNLVTYKSVDTVCDPIEAANFPTEFLN
;
A
#
# COMPACT_ATOMS: atom_id res chain seq x y z
N VAL A 1 -3.05 3.60 11.16
CA VAL A 1 -2.14 2.93 12.12
C VAL A 1 -2.55 3.41 13.50
N ILE A 2 -3.15 2.55 14.32
CA ILE A 2 -3.52 2.93 15.69
C ILE A 2 -2.23 2.87 16.51
N PRO A 3 -1.74 3.99 17.07
CA PRO A 3 -0.50 3.97 17.82
C PRO A 3 -0.77 3.39 19.21
N ARG A 4 0.01 2.37 19.61
CA ARG A 4 0.15 1.81 20.99
C ARG A 4 -0.76 0.64 21.42
N LEU A 5 -0.97 -0.37 20.56
CA LEU A 5 -1.47 -1.67 21.03
C LEU A 5 -0.42 -2.75 20.77
N MET A 6 -0.24 -3.67 21.73
CA MET A 6 0.70 -4.78 21.56
C MET A 6 0.15 -5.73 20.47
N TYR A 7 1.01 -6.48 19.79
CA TYR A 7 0.64 -7.42 18.72
C TYR A 7 -0.52 -8.37 19.10
N ALA A 8 -0.65 -8.69 20.40
CA ALA A 8 -1.75 -9.50 20.93
C ALA A 8 -3.13 -8.79 20.88
N ASP A 9 -3.16 -7.47 21.08
CA ASP A 9 -4.38 -6.68 21.03
C ASP A 9 -4.89 -6.50 19.59
N GLU A 10 -3.99 -6.45 18.60
CA GLU A 10 -4.35 -6.45 17.17
C GLU A 10 -5.01 -7.76 16.75
N ILE A 11 -4.56 -8.90 17.31
CA ILE A 11 -5.17 -10.22 17.07
C ILE A 11 -6.55 -10.32 17.73
N ILE A 12 -6.73 -9.74 18.93
CA ILE A 12 -8.02 -9.70 19.62
C ILE A 12 -8.99 -8.75 18.92
N ALA A 13 -8.52 -7.69 18.27
CA ALA A 13 -9.34 -6.78 17.46
C ALA A 13 -9.75 -7.36 16.09
N PHE A 14 -9.30 -8.56 15.73
CA PHE A 14 -9.55 -9.13 14.42
C PHE A 14 -10.99 -9.62 14.27
N LEU A 15 -11.64 -9.35 13.13
CA LEU A 15 -13.04 -9.75 12.86
C LEU A 15 -13.36 -11.22 13.17
N ARG A 16 -12.38 -12.14 13.06
CA ARG A 16 -12.56 -13.57 13.39
C ARG A 16 -12.61 -13.89 14.89
N SER A 17 -12.13 -13.01 15.77
CA SER A 17 -12.24 -13.17 17.22
C SER A 17 -13.63 -12.79 17.74
N SER A 18 -14.39 -12.00 16.95
CA SER A 18 -15.72 -11.53 17.33
C SER A 18 -16.69 -12.69 17.54
N PRO A 19 -17.52 -12.67 18.60
CA PRO A 19 -18.59 -13.65 18.78
C PRO A 19 -19.55 -13.72 17.58
N LEU A 20 -19.71 -12.61 16.85
CA LEU A 20 -20.55 -12.51 15.66
C LEU A 20 -19.97 -13.27 14.46
N TRP A 21 -18.67 -13.58 14.45
CA TRP A 21 -18.03 -14.31 13.35
C TRP A 21 -18.68 -15.67 13.08
N ARG A 22 -19.28 -16.29 14.11
CA ARG A 22 -20.03 -17.56 13.99
C ARG A 22 -21.25 -17.46 13.08
N ASN A 23 -21.77 -16.24 12.89
CA ASN A 23 -22.95 -15.96 12.07
C ASN A 23 -22.58 -15.46 10.66
N VAL A 24 -21.28 -15.35 10.34
CA VAL A 24 -20.82 -14.87 9.04
C VAL A 24 -20.84 -16.03 8.05
N GLU A 25 -21.61 -15.87 6.97
CA GLU A 25 -21.57 -16.78 5.84
C GLU A 25 -20.30 -16.56 5.01
N LYS A 26 -19.60 -17.64 4.68
CA LYS A 26 -18.38 -17.60 3.87
C LYS A 26 -18.72 -17.94 2.43
N VAL A 27 -18.63 -16.95 1.55
CA VAL A 27 -18.71 -17.15 0.11
C VAL A 27 -17.29 -17.17 -0.46
N LEU A 28 -16.94 -18.25 -1.16
CA LEU A 28 -15.62 -18.40 -1.78
C LEU A 28 -15.71 -18.10 -3.28
N LEU A 29 -14.99 -17.08 -3.71
CA LEU A 29 -14.77 -16.81 -5.13
C LEU A 29 -13.63 -17.68 -5.63
N LYS A 30 -13.86 -18.41 -6.73
CA LYS A 30 -12.88 -19.33 -7.33
C LYS A 30 -12.19 -18.80 -8.57
N VAL A 31 -12.72 -17.71 -9.15
CA VAL A 31 -12.28 -17.19 -10.44
C VAL A 31 -11.56 -15.86 -10.24
N ASN A 32 -10.30 -15.79 -10.65
CA ASN A 32 -9.54 -14.54 -10.71
C ASN A 32 -9.84 -13.83 -12.03
N MET A 33 -10.81 -12.90 -12.01
CA MET A 33 -11.22 -12.15 -13.20
C MET A 33 -10.09 -11.29 -13.78
N ARG A 34 -9.13 -10.82 -12.95
CA ARG A 34 -7.99 -10.03 -13.48
C ARG A 34 -7.17 -10.86 -14.46
N VAL A 35 -6.84 -12.09 -14.09
CA VAL A 35 -6.08 -13.02 -14.95
C VAL A 35 -6.86 -13.34 -16.22
N GLN A 36 -8.16 -13.59 -16.11
CA GLN A 36 -9.00 -13.91 -17.28
C GLN A 36 -9.10 -12.75 -18.27
N MET A 37 -9.13 -11.50 -17.79
CA MET A 37 -9.30 -10.33 -18.65
C MET A 37 -8.00 -9.79 -19.23
N LEU A 38 -6.86 -10.02 -18.57
CA LEU A 38 -5.55 -9.50 -19.00
C LEU A 38 -5.02 -10.12 -20.30
N GLN A 39 -5.55 -11.29 -20.72
CA GLN A 39 -5.05 -12.08 -21.86
C GLN A 39 -3.51 -12.28 -21.85
N ASP A 40 -2.90 -12.20 -20.67
CA ASP A 40 -1.47 -12.30 -20.45
C ASP A 40 -1.16 -13.66 -19.81
N PRO A 41 -0.44 -14.55 -20.52
CA PRO A 41 -0.05 -15.86 -19.98
C PRO A 41 0.78 -15.77 -18.69
N SER A 42 1.54 -14.68 -18.50
CA SER A 42 2.36 -14.48 -17.29
C SER A 42 1.52 -14.17 -16.05
N ALA A 43 0.35 -13.55 -16.22
CA ALA A 43 -0.56 -13.20 -15.13
C ALA A 43 -1.09 -14.45 -14.40
N GLU A 44 -1.28 -15.57 -15.11
CA GLU A 44 -1.71 -16.82 -14.50
C GLU A 44 -0.61 -17.41 -13.60
N THR A 45 0.64 -17.43 -14.09
CA THR A 45 1.80 -17.88 -13.33
C THR A 45 1.99 -17.04 -12.07
N PHE A 46 2.01 -15.71 -12.21
CA PHE A 46 2.12 -14.78 -11.09
C PHE A 46 1.00 -14.98 -10.06
N SER A 47 -0.25 -15.13 -10.52
CA SER A 47 -1.39 -15.34 -9.62
C SER A 47 -1.30 -16.66 -8.84
N LYS A 48 -0.76 -17.73 -9.44
CA LYS A 48 -0.53 -19.02 -8.75
C LYS A 48 0.57 -18.87 -7.70
N GLN A 49 1.70 -18.27 -8.06
CA GLN A 49 2.80 -18.00 -7.12
C GLN A 49 2.32 -17.17 -5.92
N LEU A 50 1.53 -16.11 -6.17
CA LEU A 50 0.96 -15.28 -5.10
C LEU A 50 0.02 -16.07 -4.19
N LEU A 51 -0.83 -16.94 -4.75
CA LEU A 51 -1.75 -17.76 -3.98
C LEU A 51 -1.00 -18.74 -3.07
N ASP A 52 0.07 -19.37 -3.58
CA ASP A 52 0.88 -20.30 -2.79
C ASP A 52 1.61 -19.61 -1.63
N ILE A 53 2.03 -18.34 -1.81
CA ILE A 53 2.58 -17.51 -0.74
C ILE A 53 1.51 -17.22 0.33
N VAL A 54 0.31 -16.79 -0.10
CA VAL A 54 -0.79 -16.40 0.81
C VAL A 54 -1.36 -17.61 1.56
N ASP A 55 -1.45 -18.78 0.92
CA ASP A 55 -1.88 -20.04 1.52
C ASP A 55 -0.80 -20.64 2.45
N GLY A 56 0.41 -20.08 2.48
CA GLY A 56 1.51 -20.59 3.30
C GLY A 56 2.11 -21.90 2.80
N LYS A 57 2.00 -22.21 1.51
CA LYS A 57 2.59 -23.40 0.88
C LYS A 57 4.09 -23.25 0.58
N VAL A 58 4.61 -22.01 0.62
CA VAL A 58 6.02 -21.72 0.40
C VAL A 58 6.84 -22.04 1.65
N THR A 59 7.96 -22.74 1.47
CA THR A 59 8.89 -23.09 2.54
C THR A 59 9.53 -21.83 3.13
N LYS A 60 9.57 -21.79 4.46
CA LYS A 60 10.31 -20.76 5.21
C LYS A 60 11.68 -21.30 5.58
N ASP A 61 12.67 -20.42 5.58
CA ASP A 61 14.00 -20.73 6.12
C ASP A 61 14.01 -20.70 7.66
N GLU A 62 15.18 -20.93 8.24
CA GLU A 62 15.41 -20.94 9.70
C GLU A 62 15.09 -19.59 10.38
N THR A 63 15.06 -18.49 9.62
CA THR A 63 14.72 -17.14 10.10
C THR A 63 13.23 -16.81 9.96
N GLY A 64 12.46 -17.71 9.33
CA GLY A 64 11.04 -17.50 9.04
C GLY A 64 10.79 -16.69 7.76
N CYS A 65 11.83 -16.39 6.98
CA CYS A 65 11.71 -15.71 5.70
C CYS A 65 11.28 -16.68 4.60
N ILE A 66 10.47 -16.19 3.65
CA ILE A 66 10.10 -16.92 2.44
C ILE A 66 11.12 -16.62 1.35
N LYS A 67 11.45 -17.64 0.54
CA LYS A 67 12.18 -17.43 -0.71
C LYS A 67 11.17 -17.18 -1.84
N LEU A 68 11.24 -16.01 -2.46
CA LEU A 68 10.42 -15.72 -3.65
C LEU A 68 10.98 -16.47 -4.87
N PRO A 69 10.12 -16.90 -5.82
CA PRO A 69 10.58 -17.41 -7.11
C PRO A 69 11.45 -16.38 -7.85
N ASP A 70 12.44 -16.84 -8.63
CA ASP A 70 13.39 -15.96 -9.31
C ASP A 70 12.71 -15.06 -10.37
N ASP A 71 11.57 -15.50 -10.92
CA ASP A 71 10.76 -14.77 -11.89
C ASP A 71 9.63 -13.95 -11.25
N PHE A 72 9.56 -13.89 -9.92
CA PHE A 72 8.44 -13.26 -9.21
C PHE A 72 8.47 -11.73 -9.23
N CYS A 73 9.67 -11.14 -9.18
CA CYS A 73 9.84 -9.69 -9.16
C CYS A 73 11.19 -9.28 -9.74
N THR A 74 11.25 -8.04 -10.24
CA THR A 74 12.52 -7.41 -10.60
C THR A 74 13.05 -6.66 -9.38
N ILE A 75 14.26 -7.01 -8.94
CA ILE A 75 14.96 -6.28 -7.88
C ILE A 75 15.54 -5.01 -8.50
N ILE A 76 15.27 -3.87 -7.87
CA ILE A 76 15.76 -2.56 -8.29
C ILE A 76 16.70 -2.01 -7.23
N ASP A 77 17.86 -1.54 -7.64
CA ASP A 77 18.97 -1.20 -6.75
C ASP A 77 18.82 0.15 -6.05
N SER A 78 17.89 1.00 -6.48
CA SER A 78 17.65 2.31 -5.88
C SER A 78 16.24 2.83 -6.07
N GLN A 79 15.82 3.72 -5.17
CA GLN A 79 14.55 4.44 -5.32
C GLN A 79 14.50 5.27 -6.61
N ASP A 80 15.61 5.88 -7.02
CA ASP A 80 15.62 6.75 -8.20
C ASP A 80 15.46 5.93 -9.49
N ALA A 81 16.06 4.73 -9.55
CA ALA A 81 15.82 3.78 -10.63
C ALA A 81 14.35 3.32 -10.65
N LEU A 82 13.75 3.07 -9.49
CA LEU A 82 12.33 2.70 -9.39
C LEU A 82 11.41 3.84 -9.85
N ILE A 83 11.70 5.08 -9.42
CA ILE A 83 10.94 6.27 -9.84
C ILE A 83 11.04 6.45 -11.36
N ASN A 84 12.23 6.34 -11.94
CA ASN A 84 12.40 6.48 -13.39
C ASN A 84 11.73 5.34 -14.18
N LEU A 85 11.67 4.12 -13.62
CA LEU A 85 10.97 2.99 -14.22
C LEU A 85 9.45 3.20 -14.24
N ILE A 86 8.88 3.68 -13.13
CA ILE A 86 7.43 3.84 -12.99
C ILE A 86 6.94 5.17 -13.56
N PHE A 87 7.69 6.26 -13.39
CA PHE A 87 7.37 7.61 -13.84
C PHE A 87 8.47 8.16 -14.77
N PRO A 88 8.67 7.57 -15.96
CA PRO A 88 9.66 8.07 -16.91
C PRO A 88 9.32 9.49 -17.36
N ASP A 89 10.33 10.37 -17.41
CA ASP A 89 10.21 11.77 -17.81
C ASP A 89 9.06 12.54 -17.10
N VAL A 90 8.87 12.28 -15.80
CA VAL A 90 7.76 12.85 -15.02
C VAL A 90 7.66 14.38 -15.14
N HIS A 91 8.80 15.07 -15.21
CA HIS A 91 8.90 16.52 -15.38
C HIS A 91 8.23 17.06 -16.67
N ARG A 92 7.99 16.20 -17.68
CA ARG A 92 7.23 16.51 -18.91
C ARG A 92 5.86 15.87 -18.91
N GLN A 93 5.77 14.62 -18.46
CA GLN A 93 4.56 13.81 -18.56
C GLN A 93 3.48 14.17 -17.54
N TYR A 94 3.82 14.91 -16.47
CA TYR A 94 2.88 15.24 -15.39
C TYR A 94 1.62 16.00 -15.85
N ILE A 95 1.63 16.61 -17.03
CA ILE A 95 0.46 17.32 -17.60
C ILE A 95 -0.61 16.32 -18.07
N HIS A 96 -0.22 15.07 -18.37
CA HIS A 96 -1.12 14.01 -18.82
C HIS A 96 -1.72 13.26 -17.62
N HIS A 97 -2.89 13.70 -17.17
CA HIS A 97 -3.55 13.14 -15.98
C HIS A 97 -3.84 11.64 -16.06
N GLU A 98 -4.25 11.12 -17.23
CA GLU A 98 -4.50 9.68 -17.42
C GLU A 98 -3.21 8.87 -17.24
N TRP A 99 -2.10 9.33 -17.82
CA TRP A 99 -0.80 8.70 -17.67
C TRP A 99 -0.32 8.66 -16.22
N LEU A 100 -0.58 9.72 -15.45
CA LEU A 100 -0.29 9.76 -14.01
C LEU A 100 -1.18 8.81 -13.22
N ALA A 101 -2.47 8.74 -13.54
CA ALA A 101 -3.46 7.96 -12.80
C ALA A 101 -3.24 6.45 -12.91
N GLU A 102 -2.60 5.98 -13.97
CA GLU A 102 -2.28 4.56 -14.19
C GLU A 102 -1.05 4.07 -13.40
N ARG A 103 -0.41 4.94 -12.62
CA ARG A 103 0.91 4.67 -12.02
C ARG A 103 0.90 4.88 -10.52
N ALA A 104 1.54 3.97 -9.79
CA ALA A 104 1.68 4.06 -8.34
C ALA A 104 2.96 3.36 -7.87
N ILE A 105 3.56 3.90 -6.81
CA ILE A 105 4.59 3.22 -6.02
C ILE A 105 4.04 3.02 -4.61
N LEU A 106 4.08 1.79 -4.13
CA LEU A 106 3.61 1.41 -2.81
C LEU A 106 4.80 1.24 -1.86
N ALA A 107 4.67 1.72 -0.63
CA ALA A 107 5.64 1.50 0.43
C ALA A 107 4.95 0.97 1.69
N VAL A 108 5.68 0.19 2.49
CA VAL A 108 5.14 -0.48 3.69
C VAL A 108 4.76 0.53 4.77
N LYS A 109 5.45 1.67 4.86
CA LYS A 109 5.27 2.69 5.90
C LYS A 109 5.08 4.07 5.28
N ASN A 110 4.28 4.91 5.94
CA ASN A 110 4.05 6.30 5.53
C ASN A 110 5.35 7.12 5.42
N VAL A 111 6.37 6.83 6.23
CA VAL A 111 7.69 7.50 6.11
C VAL A 111 8.29 7.27 4.72
N GLY A 112 8.27 6.02 4.23
CA GLY A 112 8.75 5.70 2.88
C GLY A 112 7.87 6.29 1.78
N VAL A 113 6.54 6.34 2.00
CA VAL A 113 5.62 7.04 1.08
C VAL A 113 5.97 8.52 0.98
N ASN A 114 6.20 9.19 2.11
CA ASN A 114 6.53 10.61 2.16
C ASN A 114 7.88 10.91 1.48
N GLU A 115 8.89 10.08 1.70
CA GLU A 115 10.19 10.19 1.04
C GLU A 115 10.07 10.07 -0.49
N LEU A 116 9.37 9.05 -0.98
CA LEU A 116 9.13 8.85 -2.42
C LEU A 116 8.31 10.01 -3.03
N ASN A 117 7.25 10.43 -2.36
CA ASN A 117 6.41 11.53 -2.81
C ASN A 117 7.21 12.84 -2.87
N LEU A 118 8.08 13.11 -1.89
CA LEU A 118 8.92 14.30 -1.90
C LEU A 118 9.92 14.27 -3.06
N LYS A 119 10.58 13.12 -3.29
CA LYS A 119 11.49 12.95 -4.44
C LYS A 119 10.78 13.19 -5.76
N ILE A 120 9.60 12.60 -5.97
CA ILE A 120 8.83 12.79 -7.21
C ILE A 120 8.40 14.26 -7.36
N GLN A 121 7.93 14.91 -6.29
CA GLN A 121 7.57 16.33 -6.31
C GLN A 121 8.75 17.23 -6.69
N GLN A 122 9.98 16.93 -6.24
CA GLN A 122 11.18 17.68 -6.60
C GLN A 122 11.57 17.56 -8.08
N LEU A 123 11.10 16.52 -8.77
CA LEU A 123 11.31 16.36 -10.22
C LEU A 123 10.30 17.18 -11.04
N LEU A 124 9.18 17.59 -10.46
CA LEU A 124 8.15 18.36 -11.17
C LEU A 124 8.62 19.81 -11.37
N PRO A 125 8.32 20.42 -12.53
CA PRO A 125 8.61 21.82 -12.74
C PRO A 125 7.67 22.69 -11.89
N GLY A 126 8.19 23.84 -11.43
CA GLY A 126 7.43 24.81 -10.65
C GLY A 126 8.04 25.06 -9.28
N ASN A 127 7.36 25.90 -8.49
CA ASN A 127 7.81 26.26 -7.15
C ASN A 127 7.16 25.34 -6.12
N LEU A 128 7.96 24.88 -5.16
CA LEU A 128 7.44 24.18 -3.99
C LEU A 128 6.63 25.16 -3.13
N VAL A 129 5.37 24.82 -2.88
CA VAL A 129 4.48 25.59 -1.99
C VAL A 129 4.17 24.72 -0.78
N THR A 130 4.43 25.23 0.42
CA THR A 130 4.03 24.58 1.67
C THR A 130 2.71 25.16 2.16
N TYR A 131 1.70 24.32 2.27
CA TYR A 131 0.43 24.66 2.92
C TYR A 131 0.45 24.13 4.34
N LYS A 132 0.12 24.98 5.32
CA LYS A 132 0.04 24.58 6.73
C LYS A 132 -1.40 24.26 7.08
N SER A 133 -1.64 23.11 7.70
CA SER A 133 -2.92 22.81 8.33
C SER A 133 -3.16 23.75 9.52
N VAL A 134 -4.43 23.95 9.86
CA VAL A 134 -4.85 24.66 11.06
C VAL A 134 -5.58 23.65 11.93
N ASP A 135 -4.83 23.04 12.84
CA ASP A 135 -5.34 21.97 13.72
C ASP A 135 -5.80 22.55 15.07
N THR A 136 -6.35 23.77 15.04
CA THR A 136 -6.82 24.50 16.22
C THR A 136 -8.30 24.78 16.12
N VAL A 137 -9.05 24.39 17.15
CA VAL A 137 -10.44 24.79 17.32
C VAL A 137 -10.46 26.22 17.87
N CYS A 138 -11.27 27.10 17.27
CA CYS A 138 -11.37 28.51 17.69
C CYS A 138 -11.94 28.65 19.11
N ASP A 139 -12.76 27.71 19.56
CA ASP A 139 -13.33 27.64 20.90
C ASP A 139 -12.68 26.52 21.72
N PRO A 140 -11.96 26.83 22.82
CA PRO A 140 -11.38 25.85 23.72
C PRO A 140 -12.40 24.88 24.35
N ILE A 141 -13.67 25.26 24.42
CA ILE A 141 -14.76 24.45 24.98
C ILE A 141 -15.17 23.35 23.97
N GLU A 142 -15.15 23.67 22.67
CA GLU A 142 -15.47 22.72 21.61
C GLU A 142 -14.34 21.73 21.31
N ALA A 143 -13.11 22.02 21.76
CA ALA A 143 -11.96 21.12 21.61
C ALA A 143 -12.20 19.73 22.23
N ALA A 144 -13.06 19.61 23.25
CA ALA A 144 -13.45 18.34 23.85
C ALA A 144 -14.36 17.47 22.95
N ASN A 145 -14.99 18.05 21.94
CA ASN A 145 -15.92 17.36 21.04
C ASN A 145 -15.21 16.71 19.83
N PHE A 146 -13.95 17.05 19.58
CA PHE A 146 -13.18 16.53 18.44
C PHE A 146 -12.06 15.61 18.95
N PRO A 147 -12.10 14.29 18.68
CA PRO A 147 -10.99 13.42 19.03
C PRO A 147 -9.74 13.83 18.25
N THR A 148 -8.56 13.66 18.84
CA THR A 148 -7.26 14.01 18.23
C THR A 148 -7.02 13.30 16.88
N GLU A 149 -7.75 12.23 16.59
CA GLU A 149 -7.71 11.49 15.33
C GLU A 149 -8.57 12.12 14.22
N PHE A 150 -9.41 13.10 14.52
CA PHE A 150 -10.29 13.76 13.54
C PHE A 150 -9.58 14.83 12.70
N LEU A 151 -8.40 15.27 13.14
CA LEU A 151 -7.64 16.38 12.57
C LEU A 151 -6.34 15.93 11.88
N ASN A 152 -6.15 14.63 11.64
CA ASN A 152 -4.98 14.07 10.94
C ASN A 152 -5.38 13.31 9.68
#